data_AF-A0A8H9GGX9-F1
#
_entry.id   AF-A0A8H9GGX9-F1
#
_cell.length_a   1.000
_cell.length_b   1.000
_cell.length_c   1.000
_cell.angle_alpha   90.00
_cell.angle_beta   90.00
_cell.angle_gamma   90.00
#
_symmetry.space_group_name_H-M   'P 1'
#
loop_
_entity.id
_entity.type
_entity.pdbx_description
1 polymer ?
#
loop_
_entity_poly.entity_id
_entity_poly.type
_entity_poly.pdbx_seq_one_letter_code
_entity_poly.pdbx_strand_id
1 'polypeptide(L)'
;MLTAIADDMTLDGFGRVAALPAAATHVPWDGPAVRVVEHPAHSPGHAALLVEEAGVLAAGDMLSDVFVPMLDDFTEESDPLTGYLTGLDRLAGLGDRVRVAVPGHGDVAAGADEVRARIDLDRAYVVALGAGRTPDDPRLGPGVEPGWEWVADIHEGQARSVARWRGRG
;
A
#
# COMPACT_ATOMS: atom_id res chain seq x y z
N MET A 1 -22.10 3.52 -17.15
CA MET A 1 -22.42 2.20 -16.56
C MET A 1 -21.98 2.20 -15.10
N LEU A 2 -22.65 2.99 -14.26
CA LEU A 2 -22.34 3.16 -12.82
C LEU A 2 -23.59 2.99 -11.94
N THR A 3 -24.77 2.91 -12.57
CA THR A 3 -26.07 2.81 -11.93
C THR A 3 -26.43 1.41 -11.43
N ALA A 4 -25.72 0.36 -11.84
CA ALA A 4 -26.12 -1.02 -11.52
C ALA A 4 -25.62 -1.55 -10.16
N ILE A 5 -24.59 -0.93 -9.56
CA ILE A 5 -24.00 -1.42 -8.28
C ILE A 5 -24.75 -0.82 -7.08
N ALA A 6 -25.26 0.40 -7.19
CA ALA A 6 -25.90 1.10 -6.08
C ALA A 6 -27.27 0.52 -5.70
N ASP A 7 -28.01 -0.05 -6.66
CA ASP A 7 -29.37 -0.55 -6.43
C ASP A 7 -29.40 -1.92 -5.73
N ASP A 8 -28.27 -2.65 -5.69
CA ASP A 8 -28.15 -3.99 -5.10
C ASP A 8 -27.22 -4.03 -3.86
N MET A 9 -26.58 -2.91 -3.54
CA MET A 9 -25.77 -2.75 -2.33
C MET A 9 -26.58 -2.07 -1.23
N THR A 10 -26.77 -2.75 -0.12
CA THR A 10 -27.29 -2.11 1.09
C THR A 10 -26.24 -1.14 1.61
N LEU A 11 -26.51 0.17 1.49
CA LEU A 11 -25.69 1.24 2.07
C LEU A 11 -25.89 1.35 3.61
N ASP A 12 -26.65 0.44 4.20
CA ASP A 12 -26.82 0.34 5.64
C ASP A 12 -25.49 0.04 6.32
N GLY A 13 -24.91 1.06 6.98
CA GLY A 13 -23.59 0.97 7.58
C GLY A 13 -22.50 1.70 6.81
N PHE A 14 -22.77 2.13 5.57
CA PHE A 14 -21.82 2.96 4.81
C PHE A 14 -21.53 4.26 5.58
N GLY A 15 -20.24 4.57 5.72
CA GLY A 15 -19.77 5.73 6.49
C GLY A 15 -19.97 5.65 8.00
N ARG A 16 -20.50 4.55 8.55
CA ARG A 16 -20.58 4.34 10.01
C ARG A 16 -19.24 3.86 10.54
N VAL A 17 -18.34 4.82 10.74
CA VAL A 17 -17.00 4.57 11.27
C VAL A 17 -16.93 4.94 12.76
N ALA A 18 -16.23 4.12 13.53
CA ALA A 18 -15.82 4.43 14.90
C ALA A 18 -14.30 4.35 14.95
N ALA A 19 -13.66 5.39 15.50
CA ALA A 19 -12.22 5.39 15.68
C ALA A 19 -11.83 4.27 16.66
N LEU A 20 -10.72 3.59 16.36
CA LEU A 20 -10.09 2.71 17.33
C LEU A 20 -9.57 3.52 18.53
N PRO A 21 -9.54 2.96 19.74
CA PRO A 21 -8.81 3.57 20.86
C PRO A 21 -7.36 3.87 20.47
N ALA A 22 -6.80 5.00 20.92
CA ALA A 22 -5.49 5.49 20.48
C ALA A 22 -4.30 4.52 20.70
N ALA A 23 -4.46 3.51 21.56
CA ALA A 23 -3.44 2.50 21.83
C ALA A 23 -3.89 1.08 21.41
N ALA A 24 -4.96 0.97 20.62
CA ALA A 24 -5.45 -0.30 20.14
C ALA A 24 -4.42 -0.92 19.19
N THR A 25 -3.92 -2.09 19.56
CA THR A 25 -3.05 -2.91 18.71
C THR A 25 -3.83 -3.95 17.93
N HIS A 26 -5.11 -4.13 18.27
CA HIS A 26 -6.02 -5.11 17.68
C HIS A 26 -7.40 -4.51 17.46
N VAL A 27 -8.12 -5.03 16.46
CA VAL A 27 -9.51 -4.65 16.21
C VAL A 27 -10.41 -5.22 17.32
N PRO A 28 -11.23 -4.40 18.01
CA PRO A 28 -12.10 -4.85 19.10
C PRO A 28 -13.43 -5.37 18.52
N TRP A 29 -13.42 -6.57 17.98
CA TRP A 29 -14.58 -7.20 17.35
C TRP A 29 -14.73 -8.67 17.80
N ASP A 30 -15.92 -9.23 17.58
CA ASP A 30 -16.24 -10.63 17.92
C ASP A 30 -15.83 -11.57 16.76
N GLY A 31 -14.54 -11.57 16.44
CA GLY A 31 -13.95 -12.36 15.36
C GLY A 31 -12.51 -12.78 15.68
N PRO A 32 -11.77 -13.35 14.72
CA PRO A 32 -10.38 -13.73 14.95
C PRO A 32 -9.52 -12.52 15.37
N ALA A 33 -8.39 -12.80 16.03
CA ALA A 33 -7.41 -11.79 16.39
C ALA A 33 -6.89 -11.09 15.13
N VAL A 34 -7.25 -9.81 14.99
CA VAL A 34 -6.78 -8.95 13.89
C VAL A 34 -5.85 -7.90 14.49
N ARG A 35 -4.56 -8.04 14.21
CA ARG A 35 -3.55 -7.07 14.61
C ARG A 35 -3.52 -5.90 13.63
N VAL A 36 -3.51 -4.69 14.17
CA VAL A 36 -3.36 -3.46 13.42
C VAL A 36 -1.87 -3.16 13.26
N VAL A 37 -1.43 -2.99 12.02
CA VAL A 37 -0.05 -2.65 11.65
C VAL A 37 -0.06 -1.26 11.00
N GLU A 38 -0.11 -0.24 11.85
CA GLU A 38 -0.11 1.16 11.43
C GLU A 38 1.27 1.59 10.92
N HIS A 39 1.29 2.33 9.81
CA HIS A 39 2.48 2.93 9.23
C HIS A 39 2.14 4.08 8.26
N PRO A 40 3.02 5.06 8.06
CA PRO A 40 2.70 6.25 7.27
C PRO A 40 2.85 6.08 5.74
N ALA A 41 3.02 4.86 5.24
CA ALA A 41 3.46 4.62 3.85
C ALA A 41 2.59 5.23 2.77
N HIS A 42 1.46 4.59 2.43
CA HIS A 42 0.58 5.11 1.40
C HIS A 42 -0.04 6.46 1.80
N SER A 43 -0.38 6.61 3.08
CA SER A 43 -0.93 7.84 3.65
C SER A 43 -0.73 7.89 5.17
N PRO A 44 -0.83 9.08 5.80
CA PRO A 44 -0.84 9.21 7.25
C PRO A 44 -1.98 8.41 7.88
N GLY A 45 -1.66 7.58 8.87
CA GLY A 45 -2.63 6.71 9.53
C GLY A 45 -3.02 5.47 8.72
N HIS A 46 -2.35 5.19 7.59
CA HIS A 46 -2.54 3.92 6.89
C HIS A 46 -2.24 2.74 7.82
N ALA A 47 -3.05 1.69 7.76
CA ALA A 47 -2.84 0.48 8.53
C ALA A 47 -3.13 -0.76 7.70
N ALA A 48 -2.20 -1.72 7.72
CA ALA A 48 -2.46 -3.08 7.30
C ALA A 48 -3.06 -3.88 8.45
N LEU A 49 -3.83 -4.91 8.13
CA LEU A 49 -4.51 -5.77 9.11
C LEU A 49 -4.02 -7.20 8.96
N LEU A 50 -3.44 -7.77 10.04
CA LEU A 50 -3.00 -9.15 10.07
C LEU A 50 -4.01 -10.00 10.84
N VAL A 51 -4.67 -10.93 10.16
CA VAL A 51 -5.45 -12.00 10.80
C VAL A 51 -4.45 -13.06 11.28
N GLU A 52 -4.12 -13.04 12.57
CA GLU A 52 -2.92 -13.70 13.09
C GLU A 52 -2.95 -15.23 12.93
N GLU A 53 -4.07 -15.86 13.26
CA GLU A 53 -4.22 -17.32 13.17
C GLU A 53 -4.07 -17.81 11.72
N ALA A 54 -4.67 -17.08 10.78
CA ALA A 54 -4.64 -17.40 9.36
C ALA A 54 -3.30 -17.01 8.70
N GLY A 55 -2.57 -16.05 9.26
CA GLY A 55 -1.39 -15.45 8.63
C GLY A 55 -1.72 -14.68 7.35
N VAL A 56 -2.91 -14.08 7.29
CA VAL A 56 -3.40 -13.30 6.16
C VAL A 56 -3.24 -11.82 6.47
N LEU A 57 -2.46 -11.12 5.65
CA LEU A 57 -2.28 -9.67 5.72
C LEU A 57 -3.20 -9.00 4.70
N ALA A 58 -4.25 -8.30 5.13
CA ALA A 58 -4.90 -7.30 4.29
C ALA A 58 -3.98 -6.07 4.26
N ALA A 59 -3.28 -5.87 3.14
CA ALA A 59 -2.16 -4.94 3.04
C ALA A 59 -2.59 -3.49 2.75
N GLY A 60 -3.88 -3.25 2.47
CA GLY A 60 -4.34 -1.97 1.95
C GLY A 60 -3.68 -1.68 0.60
N ASP A 61 -3.38 -0.43 0.31
CA ASP A 61 -2.75 -0.03 -0.96
C ASP A 61 -1.21 -0.22 -0.97
N MET A 62 -0.75 -1.31 -0.35
CA MET A 62 0.63 -1.77 -0.32
C MET A 62 0.75 -3.11 -1.06
N LEU A 63 1.93 -3.42 -1.60
CA LEU A 63 2.27 -4.74 -2.15
C LEU A 63 1.39 -5.17 -3.34
N SER A 64 0.96 -4.21 -4.15
CA SER A 64 0.28 -4.51 -5.42
C SER A 64 1.27 -5.01 -6.47
N ASP A 65 0.85 -5.99 -7.25
CA ASP A 65 1.54 -6.45 -8.45
C ASP A 65 1.12 -5.69 -9.72
N VAL A 66 0.08 -4.85 -9.66
CA VAL A 66 -0.44 -4.11 -10.81
C VAL A 66 -0.17 -2.60 -10.76
N PHE A 67 0.04 -2.00 -9.57
CA PHE A 67 0.39 -0.59 -9.45
C PHE A 67 1.66 -0.38 -8.62
N VAL A 68 2.45 0.63 -9.00
CA VAL A 68 3.65 1.06 -8.28
C VAL A 68 3.29 1.75 -6.95
N PRO A 69 4.19 1.79 -5.94
CA PRO A 69 3.99 2.54 -4.71
C PRO A 69 3.35 3.92 -4.93
N MET A 70 2.16 4.10 -4.34
CA MET A 70 1.43 5.38 -4.33
C MET A 70 1.82 6.14 -3.07
N LEU A 71 2.62 7.19 -3.25
CA LEU A 71 3.16 8.04 -2.20
C LEU A 71 2.19 9.17 -1.87
N ASP A 72 2.16 9.56 -0.60
CA ASP A 72 1.52 10.81 -0.18
C ASP A 72 2.28 12.05 -0.68
N ASP A 73 1.71 13.22 -0.47
CA ASP A 73 2.33 14.49 -0.83
C ASP A 73 3.51 14.84 0.07
N PHE A 74 4.53 15.44 -0.54
CA PHE A 74 5.60 16.04 0.23
C PHE A 74 5.14 17.35 0.89
N THR A 75 5.33 17.46 2.20
CA THR A 75 5.05 18.68 2.98
C THR A 75 6.25 19.00 3.87
N GLU A 76 6.31 20.20 4.47
CA GLU A 76 7.37 20.54 5.44
C GLU A 76 7.46 19.56 6.61
N GLU A 77 6.35 18.87 6.91
CA GLU A 77 6.21 17.93 8.03
C GLU A 77 6.25 16.46 7.58
N SER A 78 6.20 16.17 6.27
CA SER A 78 6.07 14.82 5.71
C SER A 78 7.05 14.55 4.57
N ASP A 79 7.88 13.53 4.74
CA ASP A 79 8.67 12.90 3.69
C ASP A 79 8.05 11.55 3.30
N PRO A 80 7.23 11.50 2.23
CA PRO A 80 6.53 10.29 1.83
C PRO A 80 7.48 9.16 1.36
N LEU A 81 8.70 9.46 0.92
CA LEU A 81 9.68 8.41 0.58
C LEU A 81 10.11 7.66 1.83
N THR A 82 10.51 8.40 2.86
CA THR A 82 10.86 7.83 4.17
C THR A 82 9.65 7.16 4.82
N GLY A 83 8.46 7.76 4.69
CA GLY A 83 7.21 7.18 5.17
C GLY A 83 6.92 5.82 4.54
N TYR A 84 7.06 5.70 3.22
CA TYR A 84 6.82 4.45 2.51
C TYR A 84 7.82 3.36 2.89
N LEU A 85 9.11 3.69 2.94
CA LEU A 85 10.15 2.76 3.39
C LEU A 85 9.92 2.29 4.83
N THR A 86 9.46 3.19 5.71
CA THR A 86 9.10 2.83 7.09
C THR A 86 7.95 1.82 7.12
N GLY A 87 6.92 1.97 6.28
CA GLY A 87 5.86 0.98 6.18
C GLY A 87 6.35 -0.36 5.66
N LEU A 88 7.20 -0.37 4.63
CA LEU A 88 7.81 -1.61 4.13
C LEU A 88 8.64 -2.32 5.21
N ASP A 89 9.40 -1.58 6.03
CA ASP A 89 10.12 -2.14 7.18
C ASP A 89 9.18 -2.76 8.23
N ARG A 90 8.05 -2.11 8.50
CA ARG A 90 7.02 -2.63 9.43
C ARG A 90 6.41 -3.93 8.93
N LEU A 91 6.05 -3.98 7.64
CA LEU A 91 5.47 -5.18 7.02
C LEU A 91 6.49 -6.32 6.95
N ALA A 92 7.73 -6.03 6.55
CA ALA A 92 8.82 -7.01 6.55
C ALA A 92 9.09 -7.59 7.94
N GLY A 93 9.00 -6.75 8.99
CA GLY A 93 9.17 -7.17 10.39
C GLY A 93 8.10 -8.13 10.92
N LEU A 94 7.00 -8.33 10.19
CA LEU A 94 6.04 -9.39 10.52
C LEU A 94 6.64 -10.78 10.28
N GLY A 95 7.53 -10.91 9.29
CA GLY A 95 8.23 -12.15 8.96
C GLY A 95 7.28 -13.31 8.68
N ASP A 96 7.61 -14.48 9.20
CA ASP A 96 6.87 -15.75 8.97
C ASP A 96 5.43 -15.76 9.52
N ARG A 97 5.00 -14.68 10.21
CA ARG A 97 3.60 -14.49 10.57
C ARG A 97 2.71 -14.25 9.35
N VAL A 98 3.26 -13.75 8.25
CA VAL A 98 2.51 -13.52 7.01
C VAL A 98 2.76 -14.68 6.05
N ARG A 99 1.69 -15.40 5.71
CA ARG A 99 1.68 -16.47 4.71
C ARG A 99 1.06 -16.03 3.40
N VAL A 100 0.13 -15.09 3.47
CA VAL A 100 -0.63 -14.56 2.34
C VAL A 100 -0.79 -13.06 2.52
N ALA A 101 -0.60 -12.26 1.47
CA ALA A 101 -0.96 -10.85 1.47
C ALA A 101 -2.05 -10.56 0.42
N VAL A 102 -3.05 -9.79 0.82
CA VAL A 102 -4.17 -9.34 -0.02
C VAL A 102 -4.03 -7.83 -0.20
N PRO A 103 -3.56 -7.35 -1.36
CA PRO A 103 -3.47 -5.92 -1.63
C PRO A 103 -4.87 -5.34 -1.93
N GLY A 104 -4.98 -4.02 -1.90
CA GLY A 104 -6.18 -3.29 -2.30
C GLY A 104 -6.52 -3.49 -3.78
N HIS A 105 -5.51 -3.66 -4.63
CA HIS A 105 -5.67 -4.07 -6.02
C HIS A 105 -4.56 -5.01 -6.48
N GLY A 106 -4.89 -5.82 -7.47
CA GLY A 106 -4.00 -6.85 -8.00
C GLY A 106 -4.33 -8.23 -7.42
N ASP A 107 -3.45 -9.18 -7.65
CA ASP A 107 -3.66 -10.54 -7.18
C ASP A 107 -3.20 -10.73 -5.73
N VAL A 108 -3.71 -11.80 -5.12
CA VAL A 108 -3.27 -12.25 -3.81
C VAL A 108 -1.84 -12.79 -3.89
N ALA A 109 -0.95 -12.29 -3.04
CA ALA A 109 0.40 -12.83 -2.90
C ALA A 109 0.37 -14.10 -2.04
N ALA A 110 0.73 -15.24 -2.62
CA ALA A 110 0.67 -16.54 -1.95
C ALA A 110 2.08 -17.03 -1.56
N GLY A 111 2.34 -17.10 -0.26
CA GLY A 111 3.60 -17.59 0.30
C GLY A 111 4.57 -16.47 0.68
N ALA A 112 5.45 -16.78 1.64
CA ALA A 112 6.38 -15.80 2.21
C ALA A 112 7.37 -15.23 1.18
N ASP A 113 7.78 -16.02 0.19
CA ASP A 113 8.71 -15.58 -0.85
C ASP A 113 8.08 -14.56 -1.79
N GLU A 114 6.81 -14.75 -2.18
CA GLU A 114 6.10 -13.78 -3.03
C GLU A 114 5.85 -12.48 -2.27
N VAL A 115 5.40 -12.56 -1.02
CA VAL A 115 5.21 -11.37 -0.16
C VAL A 115 6.53 -10.59 -0.03
N ARG A 116 7.65 -11.29 0.17
CA ARG A 116 8.98 -10.67 0.24
C ARG A 116 9.38 -10.04 -1.09
N ALA A 117 9.14 -10.73 -2.21
CA ALA A 117 9.44 -10.19 -3.53
C ALA A 117 8.68 -8.89 -3.81
N ARG A 118 7.41 -8.80 -3.40
CA ARG A 118 6.62 -7.55 -3.52
C ARG A 118 7.16 -6.43 -2.63
N ILE A 119 7.56 -6.73 -1.39
CA ILE A 119 8.23 -5.76 -0.51
C ILE A 119 9.53 -5.23 -1.13
N ASP A 120 10.34 -6.13 -1.68
CA ASP A 120 11.63 -5.79 -2.29
C ASP A 120 11.44 -4.97 -3.57
N LEU A 121 10.44 -5.31 -4.39
CA LEU A 121 10.08 -4.56 -5.59
C LEU A 121 9.63 -3.13 -5.24
N ASP A 122 8.73 -2.99 -4.27
CA ASP A 122 8.28 -1.68 -3.80
C ASP A 122 9.45 -0.86 -3.23
N ARG A 123 10.35 -1.49 -2.46
CA ARG A 123 11.55 -0.82 -1.94
C ARG A 123 12.44 -0.35 -3.08
N ALA A 124 12.69 -1.20 -4.07
CA ALA A 124 13.52 -0.86 -5.23
C ALA A 124 12.93 0.33 -6.00
N TYR A 125 11.60 0.35 -6.19
CA TYR A 125 10.88 1.46 -6.78
C TYR A 125 11.11 2.76 -6.01
N VAL A 126 10.81 2.78 -4.69
CA VAL A 126 10.92 4.00 -3.87
C VAL A 126 12.35 4.53 -3.83
N VAL A 127 13.34 3.64 -3.75
CA VAL A 127 14.77 4.02 -3.76
C VAL A 127 15.19 4.61 -5.11
N ALA A 128 14.77 4.03 -6.23
CA ALA A 128 15.09 4.55 -7.56
C ALA A 128 14.41 5.89 -7.83
N LEU A 129 13.11 5.98 -7.54
CA LEU A 129 12.33 7.21 -7.64
C LEU A 129 12.96 8.31 -6.77
N GLY A 130 13.27 7.98 -5.52
CA GLY A 130 13.97 8.87 -4.61
C GLY A 130 15.28 9.35 -5.19
N ALA A 131 16.07 8.50 -5.84
CA ALA A 131 17.31 8.87 -6.52
C ALA A 131 17.12 9.68 -7.83
N GLY A 132 15.88 9.96 -8.25
CA GLY A 132 15.59 10.62 -9.53
C GLY A 132 15.87 9.73 -10.75
N ARG A 133 15.86 8.41 -10.56
CA ARG A 133 16.05 7.42 -11.63
C ARG A 133 14.72 6.76 -11.97
N THR A 134 14.54 6.41 -13.23
CA THR A 134 13.45 5.52 -13.64
C THR A 134 13.70 4.13 -13.04
N PRO A 135 12.77 3.56 -12.27
CA PRO A 135 12.87 2.20 -11.76
C PRO A 135 12.70 1.19 -12.89
N ASP A 136 13.44 0.08 -12.80
CA ASP A 136 13.18 -1.11 -13.61
C ASP A 136 12.05 -1.90 -12.92
N ASP A 137 10.82 -1.50 -13.19
CA ASP A 137 9.62 -2.02 -12.55
C ASP A 137 8.66 -2.57 -13.62
N PRO A 138 8.27 -3.86 -13.57
CA PRO A 138 7.39 -4.47 -14.57
C PRO A 138 6.01 -3.78 -14.64
N ARG A 139 5.58 -3.10 -13.57
CA ARG A 139 4.33 -2.36 -13.48
C ARG A 139 4.32 -1.05 -14.28
N LEU A 140 5.47 -0.67 -14.84
CA LEU A 140 5.62 0.45 -15.79
C LEU A 140 5.94 -0.02 -17.22
N GLY A 141 6.08 -1.33 -17.41
CA GLY A 141 6.54 -1.91 -18.66
C GLY A 141 5.44 -2.14 -19.69
N PRO A 142 5.80 -2.66 -20.88
CA PRO A 142 4.84 -2.97 -21.95
C PRO A 142 3.93 -4.16 -21.64
N GLY A 143 4.15 -4.87 -20.52
CA GLY A 143 3.36 -6.01 -20.06
C GLY A 143 2.22 -5.64 -19.10
N VAL A 144 1.98 -4.35 -18.88
CA VAL A 144 0.86 -3.88 -18.04
C VAL A 144 -0.47 -4.25 -18.70
N GLU A 145 -1.41 -4.77 -17.90
CA GLU A 145 -2.73 -5.18 -18.36
C GLU A 145 -3.52 -4.00 -18.98
N PRO A 146 -4.29 -4.21 -20.06
CA PRO A 146 -5.12 -3.15 -20.64
C PRO A 146 -6.04 -2.49 -19.61
N GLY A 147 -6.05 -1.16 -19.58
CA GLY A 147 -6.78 -0.36 -18.59
C GLY A 147 -5.95 0.06 -17.37
N TRP A 148 -4.69 -0.39 -17.26
CA TRP A 148 -3.74 0.04 -16.22
C TRP A 148 -2.64 0.98 -16.73
N GLU A 149 -2.77 1.51 -17.95
CA GLU A 149 -1.76 2.38 -18.56
C GLU A 149 -1.52 3.67 -17.75
N TRP A 150 -2.53 4.11 -16.99
CA TRP A 150 -2.48 5.27 -16.09
C TRP A 150 -1.50 5.09 -14.90
N VAL A 151 -1.00 3.88 -14.63
CA VAL A 151 0.05 3.65 -13.61
C VAL A 151 1.34 4.39 -14.00
N ALA A 152 1.62 4.54 -15.30
CA ALA A 152 2.73 5.36 -15.77
C ALA A 152 2.56 6.84 -15.38
N ASP A 153 1.33 7.37 -15.46
CA ASP A 153 1.04 8.75 -15.09
C ASP A 153 1.25 9.00 -13.59
N ILE A 154 0.94 8.00 -12.74
CA ILE A 154 1.30 8.05 -11.31
C ILE A 154 2.81 8.20 -11.16
N HIS A 155 3.59 7.32 -11.79
CA HIS A 155 5.05 7.37 -11.69
C HIS A 155 5.59 8.73 -12.13
N GLU A 156 5.15 9.24 -13.27
CA GLU A 156 5.58 10.55 -13.75
C GLU A 156 5.19 11.69 -12.79
N GLY A 157 4.00 11.63 -12.21
CA GLY A 157 3.53 12.57 -11.19
C GLY A 157 4.45 12.58 -9.98
N GLN A 158 4.76 11.41 -9.43
CA GLN A 158 5.63 11.25 -8.29
C GLN A 158 7.07 11.70 -8.61
N ALA A 159 7.60 11.35 -9.78
CA ALA A 159 8.93 11.79 -10.22
C ALA A 159 9.03 13.31 -10.32
N ARG A 160 7.99 13.98 -10.85
CA ARG A 160 7.89 15.45 -10.85
C ARG A 160 7.82 16.01 -9.44
N SER A 161 7.05 15.41 -8.54
CA SER A 161 6.98 15.84 -7.14
C SER A 161 8.32 15.72 -6.42
N VAL A 162 9.04 14.61 -6.59
CA VAL A 162 10.41 14.42 -6.04
C VAL A 162 11.38 15.46 -6.60
N ALA A 163 11.38 15.68 -7.92
CA ALA A 163 12.24 16.67 -8.55
C ALA A 163 11.97 18.10 -8.04
N ARG A 164 10.70 18.48 -7.93
CA ARG A 164 10.29 19.78 -7.35
C ARG A 164 10.73 19.91 -5.90
N TRP A 165 10.53 18.88 -5.08
CA TRP A 165 10.91 18.89 -3.67
C TRP A 165 12.41 19.13 -3.49
N ARG A 166 13.24 18.41 -4.27
CA ARG A 166 14.70 18.55 -4.28
C ARG A 166 15.18 19.91 -4.78
N GLY A 167 14.49 20.49 -5.75
CA GLY A 167 14.83 21.79 -6.33
C GLY A 167 14.52 23.00 -5.46
N ARG A 168 13.93 22.82 -4.25
CA ARG A 168 13.74 23.91 -3.29
C ARG A 168 14.96 24.16 -2.38
N GLY A 169 15.98 23.30 -2.48
CA GLY A 169 17.27 23.46 -1.81
C GLY A 169 18.24 24.33 -2.61
#